data_AF-A0A7X6X1U4-F1
#
_entry.id   AF-A0A7X6X1U4-F1
#
_cell.length_a   1.000
_cell.length_b   1.000
_cell.length_c   1.000
_cell.angle_alpha   90.00
_cell.angle_beta   90.00
_cell.angle_gamma   90.00
#
_symmetry.space_group_name_H-M   'P 1'
#
loop_
_entity.id
_entity.type
_entity.pdbx_description
1 polymer ?
#
loop_
_entity_poly.entity_id
_entity_poly.type
_entity_poly.pdbx_seq_one_letter_code
_entity_poly.pdbx_strand_id
1 'polypeptide(L)'
;MSELINNRRHKRELMKELIMELHQGKSVDEVKERFASLIEGVSPAEISAMEQSLIAQGLPVEEVQRLCDVHAAVFKGSLEEYHRAAAAPQYASGHPVDTFKRENRQIEKLIEDSIIPAIESLKKSPDEEGKERLAKAFKQLWEIDKHYSRKENLLFPYLEKHGITAPPKVMWGVDDEIRDLIKQLMGPSEGSSPEKLVATAQVAINRVKEMIYKEENILFPMALDTLTKE
;
A
#
# COMPACT_ATOMS: atom_id res chain seq x y z
N MET A 1 36.02 -0.53 -3.67
CA MET A 1 35.20 -1.07 -2.57
C MET A 1 34.99 -0.09 -1.42
N SER A 2 35.92 0.82 -1.10
CA SER A 2 35.75 1.78 0.01
C SER A 2 34.68 2.86 -0.23
N GLU A 3 34.52 3.37 -1.45
CA GLU A 3 33.59 4.48 -1.73
C GLU A 3 32.10 4.09 -1.65
N LEU A 4 31.73 2.91 -2.14
CA LEU A 4 30.35 2.39 -2.07
C LEU A 4 29.92 2.12 -0.63
N ILE A 5 30.83 1.62 0.21
CA ILE A 5 30.58 1.39 1.64
C ILE A 5 30.44 2.72 2.38
N ASN A 6 31.28 3.71 2.03
CA ASN A 6 31.23 5.03 2.64
C ASN A 6 29.94 5.79 2.28
N ASN A 7 29.50 5.69 1.03
CA ASN A 7 28.25 6.28 0.55
C ASN A 7 27.03 5.66 1.26
N ARG A 8 26.99 4.34 1.42
CA ARG A 8 25.93 3.64 2.17
C ARG A 8 25.88 4.04 3.64
N ARG A 9 27.03 4.19 4.30
CA ARG A 9 27.10 4.64 5.69
C ARG A 9 26.62 6.09 5.82
N HIS A 10 27.03 6.95 4.90
CA HIS A 10 26.63 8.35 4.88
C HIS A 10 25.12 8.53 4.69
N LYS A 11 24.52 7.81 3.73
CA LYS A 11 23.07 7.82 3.52
C LYS A 11 22.28 7.33 4.74
N ARG A 12 22.80 6.33 5.48
CA ARG A 12 22.17 5.86 6.73
C ARG A 12 22.13 6.93 7.81
N GLU A 13 23.22 7.66 8.01
CA GLU A 13 23.24 8.70 9.04
C GLU A 13 22.37 9.90 8.68
N LEU A 14 22.34 10.28 7.40
CA LEU A 14 21.42 11.31 6.94
C LEU A 14 19.94 10.90 7.09
N MET A 15 19.62 9.61 6.88
CA MET A 15 18.28 9.08 7.12
C MET A 15 17.91 9.13 8.61
N LYS A 16 18.88 8.79 9.48
CA LYS A 16 18.73 8.93 10.94
C LYS A 16 18.52 10.38 11.38
N GLU A 17 19.23 11.33 10.78
CA GLU A 17 19.05 12.76 11.05
C GLU A 17 17.64 13.23 10.66
N LEU A 18 17.12 12.82 9.50
CA LEU A 18 15.77 13.19 9.06
C LEU A 18 14.68 12.64 9.99
N ILE A 19 14.87 11.42 10.52
CA ILE A 19 13.99 10.85 11.55
C ILE A 19 13.99 11.70 12.81
N MET A 20 15.18 12.09 13.27
CA MET A 20 15.31 12.92 14.47
C MET A 20 14.67 14.29 14.28
N GLU A 21 14.77 14.87 13.08
CA GLU A 21 14.12 16.14 12.75
C GLU A 21 12.59 16.03 12.76
N LEU A 22 12.01 14.96 12.22
CA LEU A 22 10.58 14.66 12.31
C LEU A 22 10.14 14.48 13.77
N HIS A 23 10.95 13.78 14.57
CA HIS A 23 10.71 13.61 16.00
C HIS A 23 10.74 14.94 16.77
N GLN A 24 11.65 15.85 16.39
CA GLN A 24 11.76 17.19 16.97
C GLN A 24 10.63 18.15 16.54
N GLY A 25 9.65 17.66 15.79
CA GLY A 25 8.43 18.40 15.46
C GLY A 25 8.45 19.07 14.11
N LYS A 26 9.45 18.81 13.25
CA LYS A 26 9.37 19.23 11.85
C LYS A 26 8.26 18.46 11.13
N SER A 27 7.56 19.16 10.26
CA SER A 27 6.52 18.59 9.41
C SER A 27 7.13 17.78 8.27
N VAL A 28 6.31 16.87 7.72
CA VAL A 28 6.64 16.08 6.53
C VAL A 28 7.06 16.97 5.35
N ASP A 29 6.41 18.12 5.17
CA ASP A 29 6.68 19.05 4.08
C ASP A 29 8.07 19.71 4.20
N GLU A 30 8.54 19.98 5.42
CA GLU A 30 9.84 20.60 5.67
C GLU A 30 11.02 19.67 5.37
N VAL A 31 10.83 18.36 5.51
CA VAL A 31 11.89 17.37 5.26
C VAL A 31 11.77 16.70 3.89
N LYS A 32 10.68 16.94 3.17
CA LYS A 32 10.29 16.26 1.93
C LYS A 32 11.37 16.30 0.84
N GLU A 33 11.88 17.49 0.52
CA GLU A 33 12.87 17.67 -0.55
C GLU A 33 14.22 17.04 -0.20
N ARG A 34 14.67 17.22 1.05
CA ARG A 34 15.91 16.62 1.54
C ARG A 34 15.80 15.10 1.54
N PHE A 35 14.65 14.57 1.95
CA PHE A 35 14.35 13.14 1.90
C PHE A 35 14.36 12.61 0.45
N ALA A 36 13.73 13.32 -0.49
CA ALA A 36 13.69 12.96 -1.91
C ALA A 36 15.09 12.85 -2.53
N SER A 37 15.96 13.82 -2.27
CA SER A 37 17.35 13.81 -2.74
C SER A 37 18.19 12.68 -2.15
N LEU A 38 17.86 12.24 -0.92
CA LEU A 38 18.60 11.20 -0.22
C LEU A 38 18.34 9.81 -0.82
N ILE A 39 17.05 9.54 -1.07
CA ILE A 39 16.54 8.27 -1.58
C ILE A 39 16.65 8.15 -3.10
N GLU A 40 17.10 9.21 -3.78
CA GLU A 40 17.35 9.17 -5.21
C GLU A 40 18.37 8.04 -5.53
N GLY A 41 17.92 7.10 -6.37
CA GLY A 41 18.68 5.91 -6.75
C GLY A 41 18.82 4.83 -5.66
N VAL A 42 18.07 4.90 -4.56
CA VAL A 42 18.02 3.86 -3.51
C VAL A 42 16.77 3.00 -3.72
N SER A 43 16.92 1.67 -3.70
CA SER A 43 15.77 0.77 -3.89
C SER A 43 14.89 0.71 -2.64
N PRO A 44 13.59 0.38 -2.78
CA PRO A 44 12.72 0.15 -1.62
C PRO A 44 13.27 -0.90 -0.63
N ALA A 45 13.92 -1.95 -1.14
CA ALA A 45 14.57 -2.96 -0.31
C ALA A 45 15.77 -2.39 0.48
N GLU A 46 16.57 -1.51 -0.12
CA GLU A 46 17.66 -0.84 0.59
C GLU A 46 17.14 0.09 1.70
N ILE A 47 16.01 0.79 1.46
CA ILE A 47 15.36 1.64 2.48
C ILE A 47 14.84 0.79 3.64
N SER A 48 14.13 -0.31 3.36
CA SER A 48 13.66 -1.24 4.38
C SER A 48 14.80 -1.83 5.22
N ALA A 49 15.92 -2.18 4.57
CA ALA A 49 17.11 -2.66 5.28
C ALA A 49 17.75 -1.59 6.18
N MET A 50 17.70 -0.32 5.76
CA MET A 50 18.17 0.81 6.56
C MET A 50 17.25 1.08 7.76
N GLU A 51 15.92 1.04 7.57
CA GLU A 51 14.93 1.14 8.66
C GLU A 51 15.11 0.03 9.69
N GLN A 52 15.24 -1.21 9.24
CA GLN A 52 15.46 -2.36 10.12
C GLN A 52 16.78 -2.24 10.90
N SER A 53 17.82 -1.68 10.28
CA SER A 53 19.09 -1.39 10.94
C SER A 53 18.96 -0.29 12.00
N LEU A 54 18.06 0.69 11.83
CA LEU A 54 17.81 1.74 12.80
C LEU A 54 17.03 1.21 14.01
N ILE A 55 16.04 0.34 13.78
CA ILE A 55 15.34 -0.38 14.86
C ILE A 55 16.33 -1.22 15.68
N ALA A 56 17.22 -1.97 15.00
CA ALA A 56 18.25 -2.77 15.66
C ALA A 56 19.25 -1.92 16.49
N GLN A 57 19.38 -0.63 16.20
CA GLN A 57 20.22 0.31 16.94
C GLN A 57 19.46 1.00 18.10
N GLY A 58 18.23 0.58 18.40
CA GLY A 58 17.45 1.06 19.53
C GLY A 58 16.48 2.20 19.21
N LEU A 59 16.26 2.49 17.92
CA LEU A 59 15.23 3.45 17.53
C LEU A 59 13.83 2.82 17.68
N PRO A 60 12.85 3.48 18.31
CA PRO A 60 11.50 2.94 18.46
C PRO A 60 10.81 2.71 17.11
N VAL A 61 10.00 1.67 17.02
CA VAL A 61 9.29 1.28 15.78
C VAL A 61 8.30 2.37 15.36
N GLU A 62 7.71 3.06 16.32
CA GLU A 62 6.79 4.18 16.11
C GLU A 62 7.46 5.36 15.39
N GLU A 63 8.76 5.58 15.63
CA GLU A 63 9.54 6.62 14.95
C GLU A 63 9.85 6.25 13.49
N VAL A 64 10.07 4.95 13.23
CA VAL A 64 10.21 4.42 11.87
C VAL A 64 8.87 4.45 11.13
N GLN A 65 7.75 4.24 11.82
CA GLN A 65 6.43 4.35 11.20
C GLN A 65 6.12 5.77 10.70
N ARG A 66 6.55 6.82 11.42
CA ARG A 66 6.40 8.20 10.94
C ARG A 66 7.15 8.47 9.63
N LEU A 67 8.27 7.77 9.38
CA LEU A 67 8.95 7.80 8.09
C LEU A 67 8.13 7.18 6.97
N CYS A 68 7.37 6.11 7.23
CA CYS A 68 6.55 5.48 6.20
C CYS A 68 5.52 6.47 5.59
N ASP A 69 5.00 7.39 6.40
CA ASP A 69 4.09 8.46 5.93
C ASP A 69 4.83 9.49 5.05
N VAL A 70 6.07 9.84 5.41
CA VAL A 70 6.95 10.69 4.59
C VAL A 70 7.33 10.00 3.29
N HIS A 71 7.64 8.71 3.34
CA HIS A 71 7.95 7.88 2.18
C HIS A 71 6.78 7.95 1.20
N ALA A 72 5.56 7.63 1.61
CA ALA A 72 4.39 7.69 0.72
C ALA A 72 4.16 9.10 0.11
N ALA A 73 4.44 10.17 0.86
CA ALA A 73 4.26 11.56 0.41
C ALA A 73 5.37 12.04 -0.54
N VAL A 74 6.62 11.63 -0.33
CA VAL A 74 7.79 11.95 -1.16
C VAL A 74 7.82 11.09 -2.42
N PHE A 75 7.59 9.79 -2.25
CA PHE A 75 7.64 8.81 -3.32
C PHE A 75 6.50 8.96 -4.33
N LYS A 76 5.33 9.50 -3.96
CA LYS A 76 4.30 9.88 -4.94
C LYS A 76 4.83 10.80 -6.04
N GLY A 77 5.83 11.64 -5.76
CA GLY A 77 6.44 12.54 -6.75
C GLY A 77 7.63 11.93 -7.52
N SER A 78 8.48 11.10 -6.87
CA SER A 78 9.70 10.56 -7.48
C SER A 78 9.54 9.16 -8.12
N LEU A 79 8.57 8.35 -7.68
CA LEU A 79 8.30 7.04 -8.29
C LEU A 79 7.61 7.16 -9.65
N GLU A 80 6.88 8.23 -9.94
CA GLU A 80 6.33 8.45 -11.29
C GLU A 80 7.43 8.53 -12.37
N GLU A 81 8.63 8.95 -11.98
CA GLU A 81 9.81 9.04 -12.85
C GLU A 81 10.63 7.74 -12.85
N TYR A 82 10.76 7.07 -11.69
CA TYR A 82 11.42 5.76 -11.58
C TYR A 82 10.63 4.64 -12.30
N HIS A 83 9.29 4.70 -12.28
CA HIS A 83 8.41 3.76 -12.97
C HIS A 83 8.35 3.97 -14.49
N ARG A 84 8.80 5.11 -15.02
CA ARG A 84 8.87 5.34 -16.47
C ARG A 84 10.07 4.64 -17.11
N ALA A 85 11.12 4.36 -16.34
CA ALA A 85 12.37 3.74 -16.82
C ALA A 85 12.45 2.22 -16.57
N ALA A 86 11.70 1.69 -15.61
CA ALA A 86 11.56 0.24 -15.43
C ALA A 86 10.21 -0.20 -15.99
N ALA A 87 10.19 -0.66 -17.25
CA ALA A 87 9.10 -1.52 -17.69
C ALA A 87 8.96 -2.62 -16.62
N ALA A 88 7.81 -2.66 -15.93
CA ALA A 88 7.53 -3.69 -14.93
C ALA A 88 7.95 -5.04 -15.54
N PRO A 89 8.80 -5.84 -14.88
CA PRO A 89 9.17 -7.14 -15.43
C PRO A 89 7.86 -7.85 -15.79
N GLN A 90 7.64 -8.11 -17.09
CA GLN A 90 6.54 -8.94 -17.51
C GLN A 90 6.90 -10.34 -17.04
N TYR A 91 6.50 -10.67 -15.80
CA TYR A 91 6.65 -12.02 -15.29
C TYR A 91 5.89 -12.94 -16.24
N ALA A 92 6.53 -14.05 -16.63
CA ALA A 92 5.91 -14.99 -17.55
C ALA A 92 4.54 -15.42 -17.01
N SER A 93 3.56 -15.55 -17.91
CA SER A 93 2.22 -16.02 -17.56
C SER A 93 2.31 -17.30 -16.73
N GLY A 94 1.69 -17.30 -15.55
CA GLY A 94 1.74 -18.39 -14.58
C GLY A 94 2.57 -18.11 -13.32
N HIS A 95 3.35 -17.02 -13.29
CA HIS A 95 4.02 -16.58 -12.06
C HIS A 95 3.00 -16.05 -11.03
N PRO A 96 3.07 -16.40 -9.73
CA PRO A 96 2.10 -15.94 -8.73
C PRO A 96 1.93 -14.41 -8.64
N VAL A 97 3.05 -13.66 -8.70
CA VAL A 97 3.02 -12.18 -8.72
C VAL A 97 2.24 -11.63 -9.92
N ASP A 98 2.31 -12.29 -11.07
CA ASP A 98 1.56 -11.85 -12.25
C ASP A 98 0.05 -12.04 -12.03
N THR A 99 -0.36 -13.16 -11.42
CA THR A 99 -1.76 -13.37 -11.01
C THR A 99 -2.24 -12.26 -10.08
N PHE A 100 -1.47 -11.94 -9.03
CA PHE A 100 -1.85 -10.87 -8.10
C PHE A 100 -1.97 -9.51 -8.79
N LYS A 101 -1.03 -9.17 -9.69
CA LYS A 101 -1.12 -7.92 -10.47
C LYS A 101 -2.33 -7.89 -11.38
N ARG A 102 -2.65 -8.99 -12.07
CA ARG A 102 -3.86 -9.08 -12.90
C ARG A 102 -5.14 -8.90 -12.08
N GLU A 103 -5.19 -9.49 -10.88
CA GLU A 103 -6.30 -9.30 -9.93
C GLU A 103 -6.43 -7.82 -9.53
N ASN A 104 -5.32 -7.15 -9.20
CA ASN A 104 -5.31 -5.72 -8.89
C ASN A 104 -5.86 -4.86 -10.02
N ARG A 105 -5.49 -5.16 -11.28
CA ARG A 105 -6.06 -4.46 -12.45
C ARG A 105 -7.56 -4.70 -12.61
N GLN A 106 -8.07 -5.89 -12.29
CA GLN A 106 -9.52 -6.15 -12.30
C GLN A 106 -10.25 -5.40 -11.18
N ILE A 107 -9.64 -5.31 -9.99
CA ILE A 107 -10.19 -4.55 -8.87
C ILE A 107 -10.27 -3.06 -9.22
N GLU A 108 -9.20 -2.47 -9.76
CA GLU A 108 -9.22 -1.08 -10.23
C GLU A 108 -10.29 -0.85 -11.30
N LYS A 109 -10.38 -1.76 -12.28
CA LYS A 109 -11.40 -1.68 -13.31
C LYS A 109 -12.81 -1.72 -12.72
N LEU A 110 -13.07 -2.58 -11.75
CA LEU A 110 -14.36 -2.62 -11.05
C LEU A 110 -14.65 -1.31 -10.30
N ILE A 111 -13.64 -0.70 -9.70
CA ILE A 111 -13.77 0.60 -9.04
C ILE A 111 -14.18 1.68 -10.04
N GLU A 112 -13.47 1.79 -11.16
CA GLU A 112 -13.72 2.81 -12.19
C GLU A 112 -15.03 2.57 -12.96
N ASP A 113 -15.30 1.33 -13.37
CA ASP A 113 -16.42 1.02 -14.27
C ASP A 113 -17.75 0.84 -13.53
N SER A 114 -17.74 0.51 -12.23
CA SER A 114 -18.96 0.16 -11.48
C SER A 114 -19.14 0.95 -10.19
N ILE A 115 -18.12 1.03 -9.33
CA ILE A 115 -18.28 1.63 -8.00
C ILE A 115 -18.37 3.16 -8.08
N ILE A 116 -17.46 3.81 -8.81
CA ILE A 116 -17.47 5.27 -8.97
C ILE A 116 -18.79 5.73 -9.63
N PRO A 117 -19.27 5.11 -10.73
CA PRO A 117 -20.58 5.42 -11.30
C PRO A 117 -21.74 5.22 -10.31
N ALA A 118 -21.71 4.17 -9.48
CA ALA A 118 -22.74 3.94 -8.46
C ALA A 118 -22.73 5.02 -7.36
N ILE A 119 -21.54 5.43 -6.89
CA ILE A 119 -21.38 6.54 -5.94
C ILE A 119 -21.94 7.84 -6.53
N GLU A 120 -21.57 8.19 -7.76
CA GLU A 120 -22.02 9.41 -8.43
C GLU A 120 -23.52 9.39 -8.71
N SER A 121 -24.09 8.22 -9.03
CA SER A 121 -25.53 8.08 -9.17
C SER A 121 -26.27 8.30 -7.85
N LEU A 122 -25.76 7.75 -6.74
CA LEU A 122 -26.40 7.91 -5.43
C LEU A 122 -26.31 9.36 -4.91
N LYS A 123 -25.22 10.07 -5.22
CA LYS A 123 -25.10 11.52 -4.92
C LYS A 123 -26.15 12.35 -5.67
N LYS A 124 -26.42 12.01 -6.94
CA LYS A 124 -27.39 12.75 -7.77
C LYS A 124 -28.84 12.42 -7.42
N SER A 125 -29.10 11.14 -7.17
CA SER A 125 -30.43 10.62 -6.83
C SER A 125 -30.32 9.76 -5.58
N PRO A 126 -30.60 10.33 -4.39
CA PRO A 126 -30.50 9.64 -3.10
C PRO A 126 -31.72 8.73 -2.85
N ASP A 127 -31.95 7.78 -3.74
CA ASP A 127 -33.06 6.81 -3.69
C ASP A 127 -32.60 5.40 -3.29
N GLU A 128 -33.56 4.53 -2.98
CA GLU A 128 -33.27 3.14 -2.60
C GLU A 128 -32.66 2.34 -3.76
N GLU A 129 -32.99 2.67 -5.02
CA GLU A 129 -32.38 2.04 -6.20
C GLU A 129 -30.88 2.37 -6.31
N GLY A 130 -30.48 3.61 -6.00
CA GLY A 130 -29.08 4.03 -5.91
C GLY A 130 -28.33 3.29 -4.82
N LYS A 131 -28.95 3.10 -3.65
CA LYS A 131 -28.37 2.32 -2.55
C LYS A 131 -28.18 0.85 -2.94
N GLU A 132 -29.18 0.24 -3.59
CA GLU A 132 -29.09 -1.14 -4.06
C GLU A 132 -28.01 -1.32 -5.13
N ARG A 133 -27.90 -0.37 -6.07
CA ARG A 133 -26.82 -0.37 -7.07
C ARG A 133 -25.44 -0.29 -6.43
N LEU A 134 -25.26 0.59 -5.45
CA LEU A 134 -24.01 0.69 -4.69
C LEU A 134 -23.69 -0.62 -3.97
N ALA A 135 -24.66 -1.19 -3.25
CA ALA A 135 -24.49 -2.45 -2.54
C ALA A 135 -24.13 -3.61 -3.49
N LYS A 136 -24.75 -3.66 -4.68
CA LYS A 136 -24.43 -4.64 -5.73
C LYS A 136 -22.98 -4.49 -6.24
N ALA A 137 -22.51 -3.26 -6.45
CA ALA A 137 -21.13 -3.02 -6.88
C ALA A 137 -20.13 -3.47 -5.79
N PHE A 138 -20.41 -3.21 -4.51
CA PHE A 138 -19.55 -3.68 -3.41
C PHE A 138 -19.64 -5.19 -3.18
N LYS A 139 -20.77 -5.85 -3.50
CA LYS A 139 -20.87 -7.32 -3.54
C LYS A 139 -19.96 -7.92 -4.60
N GLN A 140 -19.78 -7.26 -5.74
CA GLN A 140 -18.79 -7.69 -6.74
C GLN A 140 -17.37 -7.46 -6.24
N LEU A 141 -17.11 -6.36 -5.53
CA LEU A 141 -15.79 -6.06 -4.97
C LEU A 141 -15.38 -7.07 -3.89
N TRP A 142 -16.34 -7.70 -3.21
CA TRP A 142 -16.06 -8.70 -2.17
C TRP A 142 -15.19 -9.87 -2.64
N GLU A 143 -15.12 -10.13 -3.95
CA GLU A 143 -14.16 -11.08 -4.52
C GLU A 143 -12.70 -10.78 -4.14
N ILE A 144 -12.39 -9.54 -3.73
CA ILE A 144 -11.09 -9.12 -3.17
C ILE A 144 -10.69 -9.93 -1.93
N ASP A 145 -11.65 -10.46 -1.17
CA ASP A 145 -11.36 -11.30 0.00
C ASP A 145 -10.58 -12.57 -0.38
N LYS A 146 -10.83 -13.11 -1.57
CA LYS A 146 -10.07 -14.26 -2.10
C LYS A 146 -8.62 -13.88 -2.42
N HIS A 147 -8.41 -12.66 -2.92
CA HIS A 147 -7.09 -12.12 -3.21
C HIS A 147 -6.30 -11.89 -1.92
N TYR A 148 -6.90 -11.22 -0.91
CA TYR A 148 -6.30 -11.03 0.41
C TYR A 148 -6.02 -12.36 1.10
N SER A 149 -6.98 -13.29 1.10
CA SER A 149 -6.78 -14.63 1.68
C SER A 149 -5.59 -15.37 1.04
N ARG A 150 -5.38 -15.26 -0.27
CA ARG A 150 -4.19 -15.85 -0.93
C ARG A 150 -2.91 -15.20 -0.43
N LYS A 151 -2.86 -13.87 -0.38
CA LYS A 151 -1.70 -13.13 0.10
C LYS A 151 -1.37 -13.48 1.56
N GLU A 152 -2.37 -13.49 2.42
CA GLU A 152 -2.25 -13.76 3.86
C GLU A 152 -1.80 -15.19 4.17
N ASN A 153 -2.34 -16.19 3.45
CA ASN A 153 -2.09 -17.59 3.76
C ASN A 153 -0.95 -18.22 2.95
N LEU A 154 -0.61 -17.65 1.78
CA LEU A 154 0.37 -18.24 0.86
C LEU A 154 1.63 -17.39 0.68
N LEU A 155 1.57 -16.07 0.89
CA LEU A 155 2.73 -15.21 0.71
C LEU A 155 3.35 -14.80 2.05
N PHE A 156 2.54 -14.27 2.97
CA PHE A 156 3.02 -13.79 4.26
C PHE A 156 3.80 -14.84 5.07
N PRO A 157 3.36 -16.10 5.20
CA PRO A 157 4.07 -17.07 6.03
C PRO A 157 5.47 -17.39 5.51
N TYR A 158 5.71 -17.25 4.19
CA TYR A 158 7.04 -17.45 3.62
C TYR A 158 7.94 -16.25 3.90
N LEU A 159 7.44 -15.02 3.77
CA LEU A 159 8.21 -13.82 4.14
C LEU A 159 8.60 -13.83 5.63
N GLU A 160 7.68 -14.27 6.50
CA GLU A 160 7.92 -14.39 7.93
C GLU A 160 9.02 -15.41 8.26
N LYS A 161 9.09 -16.55 7.54
CA LYS A 161 10.19 -17.52 7.66
C LYS A 161 11.55 -16.90 7.33
N HIS A 162 11.59 -15.88 6.48
CA HIS A 162 12.79 -15.13 6.15
C HIS A 162 13.02 -13.92 7.08
N GLY A 163 12.29 -13.80 8.18
CA GLY A 163 12.45 -12.74 9.18
C GLY A 163 11.74 -11.43 8.86
N ILE A 164 10.94 -11.40 7.79
CA ILE A 164 10.16 -10.24 7.38
C ILE A 164 8.75 -10.36 7.95
N THR A 165 8.53 -9.80 9.14
CA THR A 165 7.29 -9.98 9.90
C THR A 165 6.45 -8.71 10.02
N ALA A 166 7.07 -7.53 10.01
CA ALA A 166 6.37 -6.27 10.21
C ALA A 166 5.46 -5.89 9.02
N PRO A 167 5.91 -5.91 7.75
CA PRO A 167 5.05 -5.55 6.62
C PRO A 167 3.83 -6.47 6.46
N PRO A 168 3.96 -7.82 6.48
CA PRO A 168 2.82 -8.73 6.46
C PRO A 168 1.76 -8.43 7.52
N LYS A 169 2.19 -8.27 8.78
CA LYS A 169 1.29 -8.02 9.91
C LYS A 169 0.50 -6.72 9.77
N VAL A 170 1.17 -5.65 9.32
CA VAL A 170 0.52 -4.35 9.10
C VAL A 170 -0.46 -4.43 7.93
N MET A 171 -0.06 -5.07 6.83
CA MET A 171 -0.92 -5.20 5.66
C MET A 171 -2.19 -6.02 5.97
N TRP A 172 -2.07 -7.10 6.74
CA TRP A 172 -3.22 -7.89 7.18
C TRP A 172 -4.23 -7.03 7.96
N GLY A 173 -3.78 -6.23 8.93
CA GLY A 173 -4.67 -5.33 9.68
C GLY A 173 -5.44 -4.36 8.76
N VAL A 174 -4.78 -3.85 7.72
CA VAL A 174 -5.44 -3.00 6.71
C VAL A 174 -6.40 -3.80 5.82
N ASP A 175 -6.08 -5.04 5.47
CA ASP A 175 -6.98 -5.94 4.73
C ASP A 175 -8.29 -6.16 5.53
N ASP A 176 -8.20 -6.34 6.86
CA ASP A 176 -9.37 -6.46 7.74
C ASP A 176 -10.21 -5.17 7.81
N GLU A 177 -9.56 -4.00 7.93
CA GLU A 177 -10.26 -2.71 7.87
C GLU A 177 -11.03 -2.55 6.54
N ILE A 178 -10.42 -2.93 5.42
CA ILE A 178 -11.04 -2.90 4.10
C ILE A 178 -12.23 -3.85 4.04
N ARG A 179 -12.09 -5.10 4.54
CA ARG A 179 -13.18 -6.08 4.59
C ARG A 179 -14.38 -5.53 5.36
N ASP A 180 -14.14 -4.89 6.50
CA ASP A 180 -15.22 -4.34 7.33
C ASP A 180 -15.95 -3.19 6.64
N LEU A 181 -15.21 -2.29 5.96
CA LEU A 181 -15.82 -1.24 5.14
C LEU A 181 -16.68 -1.81 4.02
N ILE A 182 -16.18 -2.84 3.31
CA ILE A 182 -16.96 -3.48 2.23
C ILE A 182 -18.22 -4.14 2.80
N LYS A 183 -18.13 -4.89 3.91
CA LYS A 183 -19.28 -5.52 4.55
C LYS A 183 -20.36 -4.51 4.96
N GLN A 184 -19.96 -3.35 5.48
CA GLN A 184 -20.89 -2.26 5.81
C GLN A 184 -21.67 -1.77 4.59
N LEU A 185 -21.03 -1.75 3.41
CA LEU A 185 -21.63 -1.28 2.17
C LEU A 185 -22.47 -2.36 1.45
N MET A 186 -22.24 -3.64 1.74
CA MET A 186 -23.05 -4.74 1.21
C MET A 186 -24.29 -5.07 2.05
N GLY A 187 -24.29 -4.66 3.31
CA GLY A 187 -25.35 -4.95 4.28
C GLY A 187 -26.66 -4.21 3.99
N PRO A 188 -27.71 -4.47 4.80
CA PRO A 188 -28.99 -3.77 4.67
C PRO A 188 -28.81 -2.26 4.78
N SER A 189 -29.32 -1.52 3.78
CA SER A 189 -29.24 -0.06 3.75
C SER A 189 -30.40 0.64 4.46
N GLU A 190 -31.32 -0.12 5.05
CA GLU A 190 -32.49 0.39 5.77
C GLU A 190 -32.04 1.31 6.93
N GLY A 191 -32.45 2.57 6.88
CA GLY A 191 -32.08 3.59 7.87
C GLY A 191 -30.68 4.20 7.70
N SER A 192 -29.87 3.73 6.74
CA SER A 192 -28.58 4.37 6.42
C SER A 192 -28.79 5.58 5.51
N SER A 193 -28.18 6.72 5.87
CA SER A 193 -28.25 7.92 5.03
C SER A 193 -27.38 7.75 3.77
N PRO A 194 -27.87 8.17 2.59
CA PRO A 194 -27.09 8.16 1.35
C PRO A 194 -25.71 8.81 1.48
N GLU A 195 -25.62 9.91 2.22
CA GLU A 195 -24.37 10.64 2.44
C GLU A 195 -23.35 9.80 3.20
N LYS A 196 -23.79 9.04 4.22
CA LYS A 196 -22.93 8.14 4.99
C LYS A 196 -22.44 6.98 4.13
N LEU A 197 -23.30 6.41 3.29
CA LEU A 197 -22.93 5.34 2.35
C LEU A 197 -21.89 5.83 1.34
N VAL A 198 -22.09 7.01 0.76
CA VAL A 198 -21.15 7.65 -0.17
C VAL A 198 -19.80 7.90 0.50
N ALA A 199 -19.78 8.47 1.71
CA ALA A 199 -18.55 8.73 2.45
C ALA A 199 -17.79 7.42 2.76
N THR A 200 -18.50 6.40 3.24
CA THR A 200 -17.92 5.08 3.54
C THR A 200 -17.37 4.42 2.29
N ALA A 201 -18.10 4.50 1.17
CA ALA A 201 -17.66 3.96 -0.12
C ALA A 201 -16.39 4.66 -0.63
N GLN A 202 -16.29 5.98 -0.50
CA GLN A 202 -15.10 6.74 -0.88
C GLN A 202 -13.87 6.34 -0.04
N VAL A 203 -14.06 6.14 1.26
CA VAL A 203 -12.99 5.65 2.15
C VAL A 203 -12.56 4.24 1.73
N ALA A 204 -13.51 3.34 1.48
CA ALA A 204 -13.24 1.96 1.06
C ALA A 204 -12.40 1.92 -0.23
N ILE A 205 -12.81 2.64 -1.29
CA ILE A 205 -12.06 2.61 -2.57
C ILE A 205 -10.67 3.24 -2.44
N ASN A 206 -10.51 4.28 -1.62
CA ASN A 206 -9.20 4.89 -1.38
C ASN A 206 -8.26 3.89 -0.69
N ARG A 207 -8.75 3.19 0.36
CA ARG A 207 -7.97 2.17 1.06
C ARG A 207 -7.61 0.98 0.17
N VAL A 208 -8.53 0.54 -0.70
CA VAL A 208 -8.24 -0.51 -1.70
C VAL A 208 -7.15 -0.07 -2.66
N LYS A 209 -7.23 1.15 -3.22
CA LYS A 209 -6.20 1.71 -4.11
C LYS A 209 -4.84 1.82 -3.42
N GLU A 210 -4.82 2.24 -2.15
CA GLU A 210 -3.59 2.26 -1.34
C GLU A 210 -3.01 0.86 -1.10
N MET A 211 -3.86 -0.15 -0.86
CA MET A 211 -3.41 -1.53 -0.69
C MET A 211 -2.78 -2.06 -1.98
N ILE A 212 -3.42 -1.85 -3.14
CA ILE A 212 -2.87 -2.22 -4.45
C ILE A 212 -1.49 -1.59 -4.66
N TYR A 213 -1.35 -0.30 -4.32
CA TYR A 213 -0.08 0.40 -4.42
C TYR A 213 0.99 -0.23 -3.52
N LYS A 214 0.66 -0.54 -2.25
CA LYS A 214 1.59 -1.19 -1.31
C LYS A 214 1.98 -2.59 -1.79
N GLU A 215 1.03 -3.34 -2.32
CA GLU A 215 1.28 -4.67 -2.87
C GLU A 215 2.26 -4.62 -4.03
N GLU A 216 1.99 -3.77 -5.03
CA GLU A 216 2.79 -3.75 -6.26
C GLU A 216 4.17 -3.12 -6.09
N ASN A 217 4.31 -2.15 -5.18
CA ASN A 217 5.54 -1.37 -5.05
C ASN A 217 6.38 -1.74 -3.83
N ILE A 218 5.81 -2.47 -2.86
CA ILE A 218 6.51 -2.84 -1.63
C ILE A 218 6.50 -4.36 -1.47
N LEU A 219 5.33 -4.98 -1.37
CA LEU A 219 5.21 -6.40 -1.03
C LEU A 219 5.77 -7.32 -2.11
N PHE A 220 5.34 -7.15 -3.37
CA PHE A 220 5.77 -8.06 -4.45
C PHE A 220 7.26 -7.90 -4.77
N PRO A 221 7.83 -6.68 -4.87
CA PRO A 221 9.28 -6.53 -5.00
C PRO A 221 10.05 -7.22 -3.86
N MET A 222 9.64 -6.98 -2.62
CA MET A 222 10.23 -7.62 -1.44
C MET A 222 10.14 -9.14 -1.49
N ALA A 223 9.00 -9.67 -1.92
CA ALA A 223 8.81 -11.12 -2.08
C ALA A 223 9.70 -11.71 -3.16
N LEU A 224 9.90 -11.02 -4.27
CA LEU A 224 10.76 -11.49 -5.35
C LEU A 224 12.24 -11.44 -5.00
N ASP A 225 12.64 -10.46 -4.20
CA ASP A 225 14.01 -10.36 -3.69
C ASP A 225 14.32 -11.43 -2.63
N THR A 226 13.30 -11.93 -1.95
CA THR A 226 13.45 -12.85 -0.81
C THR A 226 13.18 -14.31 -1.17
N LEU A 227 12.14 -14.58 -1.97
CA LEU A 227 11.64 -15.93 -2.24
C LEU A 227 12.25 -16.47 -3.54
N THR A 228 12.85 -17.65 -3.46
CA THR A 228 13.36 -18.39 -4.61
C THR A 228 12.27 -19.29 -5.20
N LYS A 229 12.52 -19.87 -6.38
CA LYS A 229 11.58 -20.74 -7.12
C LYS A 229 11.37 -22.14 -6.49
N GLU A 230 11.83 -22.38 -5.27
CA GLU A 230 11.84 -23.72 -4.66
C GLU A 230 10.48 -24.15 -4.11
#